data_AF-A0A2V9YAV7-F1
#
_entry.id   AF-A0A2V9YAV7-F1
#
_cell.length_a   1.000
_cell.length_b   1.000
_cell.length_c   1.000
_cell.angle_alpha   90.00
_cell.angle_beta   90.00
_cell.angle_gamma   90.00
#
_symmetry.space_group_name_H-M   'P 1'
#
loop_
_entity.id
_entity.type
_entity.pdbx_description
1 polymer ?
#
loop_
_entity_poly.entity_id
_entity_poly.type
_entity_poly.pdbx_seq_one_letter_code
_entity_poly.pdbx_strand_id
1 'polypeptide(L)'
;MNTAGGAGAQISPNLAGRLAADFAQCYQVFKTSNPTYANQCLVSAEHIFDLANTTPSSLLTVAPNSFYPETEWRDDLELGATEIYFALQPGNLPGGLPHTDPMFYLTAAANWANAYIHGPNDAADTLNLYDVSGLAHYELYRAIGLAGASGLAVTQADLLSDLNKQLSKAVTQAGTDPFGFGFPWATYDTTSHGAGLAVMASEYTFLSGTNTYTDFGTRWLANILGTNAWGTSLIVGDGSTFPDCMQHQVANLAGSLNGSPPVLLGAAVEGPNSFAAKGTLTGMRTCPQNGADVFAQFNNTKAVYKDFVPSFFTVEPAIDLTASSPLAFAWQIAGAPSGTP
;
A
#
# COMPACT_ATOMS: atom_id res chain seq x y z
N MET A 1 5.41 27.73 -12.56
CA MET A 1 6.62 27.16 -11.92
C MET A 1 6.92 25.87 -12.64
N ASN A 2 8.14 25.71 -13.17
CA ASN A 2 8.56 24.42 -13.72
C ASN A 2 8.89 23.51 -12.53
N THR A 3 7.90 22.73 -12.08
CA THR A 3 7.98 21.92 -10.85
C THR A 3 8.86 20.68 -10.99
N ALA A 4 9.34 20.38 -12.20
CA ALA A 4 10.09 19.16 -12.51
C ALA A 4 11.62 19.30 -12.43
N GLY A 5 12.16 20.39 -11.86
CA GLY A 5 13.60 20.57 -11.61
C GLY A 5 14.53 20.64 -12.84
N GLY A 6 14.04 20.29 -14.05
CA GLY A 6 14.86 20.13 -15.26
C GLY A 6 15.40 18.70 -15.43
N ALA A 7 15.98 18.41 -16.59
CA ALA A 7 16.62 17.11 -16.84
C ALA A 7 17.79 16.90 -15.86
N GLY A 8 17.84 15.73 -15.22
CA GLY A 8 18.86 15.39 -14.24
C GLY A 8 18.62 15.93 -12.83
N ALA A 9 17.48 16.58 -12.57
CA ALA A 9 17.10 16.93 -11.22
C ALA A 9 16.85 15.67 -10.38
N GLN A 10 17.33 15.69 -9.14
CA GLN A 10 17.08 14.57 -8.23
C GLN A 10 15.61 14.50 -7.83
N ILE A 11 15.12 13.28 -7.65
CA ILE A 11 13.74 12.94 -7.32
C ILE A 11 13.68 12.58 -5.83
N SER A 12 12.58 12.92 -5.15
CA SER A 12 12.36 12.46 -3.77
C SER A 12 12.46 10.92 -3.73
N PRO A 13 13.23 10.33 -2.81
CA PRO A 13 13.60 8.92 -2.92
C PRO A 13 12.39 7.97 -2.81
N ASN A 14 11.37 8.34 -2.02
CA ASN A 14 10.11 7.62 -1.92
C ASN A 14 9.33 7.57 -3.25
N LEU A 15 9.34 8.66 -4.03
CA LEU A 15 8.77 8.66 -5.38
C LEU A 15 9.65 7.91 -6.37
N ALA A 16 10.97 8.07 -6.28
CA ALA A 16 11.91 7.40 -7.17
C ALA A 16 11.79 5.87 -7.04
N GLY A 17 11.72 5.36 -5.81
CA GLY A 17 11.55 3.95 -5.52
C GLY A 17 10.23 3.37 -6.05
N ARG A 18 9.10 3.99 -5.70
CA ARG A 18 7.76 3.54 -6.15
C ARG A 18 7.60 3.60 -7.66
N LEU A 19 8.07 4.67 -8.32
CA LEU A 19 8.03 4.77 -9.78
C LEU A 19 8.97 3.78 -10.45
N ALA A 20 10.16 3.55 -9.89
CA ALA A 20 11.07 2.52 -10.39
C ALA A 20 10.45 1.13 -10.31
N ALA A 21 9.79 0.81 -9.19
CA ALA A 21 9.05 -0.44 -9.02
C ALA A 21 7.92 -0.60 -10.05
N ASP A 22 7.05 0.41 -10.19
CA ASP A 22 5.94 0.39 -11.15
C ASP A 22 6.43 0.19 -12.59
N PHE A 23 7.45 0.93 -13.02
CA PHE A 23 8.00 0.77 -14.37
C PHE A 23 8.75 -0.56 -14.56
N ALA A 24 9.43 -1.07 -13.54
CA ALA A 24 10.04 -2.39 -13.62
C ALA A 24 8.98 -3.50 -13.75
N GLN A 25 7.88 -3.42 -12.97
CA GLN A 25 6.74 -4.33 -13.10
C GLN A 25 6.03 -4.17 -14.46
N CYS A 26 5.90 -2.95 -15.00
CA CYS A 26 5.44 -2.72 -16.37
C CYS A 26 6.25 -3.54 -17.37
N TYR A 27 7.59 -3.51 -17.29
CA TYR A 27 8.43 -4.35 -18.16
C TYR A 27 8.11 -5.83 -17.98
N GLN A 28 8.05 -6.31 -16.73
CA GLN A 28 7.77 -7.73 -16.43
C GLN A 28 6.43 -8.21 -17.01
N VAL A 29 5.38 -7.39 -16.91
CA VAL A 29 4.03 -7.69 -17.41
C VAL A 29 3.94 -7.63 -18.93
N PHE A 30 4.55 -6.61 -19.56
CA PHE A 30 4.37 -6.34 -20.98
C PHE A 30 5.48 -6.88 -21.89
N LYS A 31 6.61 -7.42 -21.37
CA LYS A 31 7.75 -7.89 -22.18
C LYS A 31 7.39 -8.88 -23.29
N THR A 32 6.32 -9.67 -23.12
CA THR A 32 5.83 -10.62 -24.12
C THR A 32 4.77 -10.01 -25.05
N SER A 33 3.81 -9.27 -24.49
CA SER A 33 2.64 -8.76 -25.23
C SER A 33 2.90 -7.44 -25.96
N ASN A 34 3.78 -6.60 -25.43
CA ASN A 34 4.18 -5.32 -26.01
C ASN A 34 5.65 -4.98 -25.66
N PRO A 35 6.63 -5.64 -26.31
CA PRO A 35 8.05 -5.47 -25.97
C PRO A 35 8.57 -4.04 -26.13
N THR A 36 8.07 -3.29 -27.11
CA THR A 36 8.49 -1.89 -27.32
C THR A 36 8.12 -1.01 -26.13
N TYR A 37 6.90 -1.16 -25.60
CA TYR A 37 6.46 -0.42 -24.43
C TYR A 37 7.19 -0.89 -23.16
N ALA A 38 7.31 -2.21 -22.97
CA ALA A 38 8.06 -2.78 -21.86
C ALA A 38 9.49 -2.21 -21.79
N ASN A 39 10.19 -2.17 -22.92
CA ASN A 39 11.55 -1.62 -23.01
C ASN A 39 11.62 -0.15 -22.58
N GLN A 40 10.61 0.66 -22.91
CA GLN A 40 10.53 2.06 -22.46
C GLN A 40 10.31 2.15 -20.95
N CYS A 41 9.49 1.25 -20.40
CA CYS A 41 9.29 1.16 -18.95
C CYS A 41 10.61 0.83 -18.25
N LEU A 42 11.36 -0.20 -18.67
CA LEU A 42 12.62 -0.57 -18.01
C LEU A 42 13.68 0.55 -18.05
N VAL A 43 13.83 1.24 -19.19
CA VAL A 43 14.72 2.42 -19.28
C VAL A 43 14.28 3.52 -18.30
N SER A 44 12.97 3.75 -18.17
CA SER A 44 12.43 4.75 -17.25
C SER A 44 12.65 4.35 -15.79
N ALA A 45 12.49 3.06 -15.46
CA ALA A 45 12.70 2.52 -14.12
C ALA A 45 14.11 2.81 -13.62
N GLU A 46 15.13 2.43 -14.41
CA GLU A 46 16.53 2.65 -14.01
C GLU A 46 16.90 4.13 -13.95
N HIS A 47 16.46 4.94 -14.92
CA HIS A 47 16.77 6.38 -14.91
C HIS A 47 16.16 7.09 -13.72
N ILE A 48 14.93 6.73 -13.34
CA ILE A 48 14.27 7.30 -12.16
C ILE A 48 14.97 6.86 -10.87
N PHE A 49 15.34 5.58 -10.77
CA PHE A 49 16.06 5.04 -9.62
C PHE A 49 17.41 5.76 -9.42
N ASP A 50 18.18 5.96 -10.49
CA ASP A 50 19.48 6.66 -10.45
C ASP A 50 19.36 8.13 -10.04
N LEU A 51 18.20 8.75 -10.25
CA LEU A 51 17.93 10.13 -9.86
C LEU A 51 17.45 10.27 -8.41
N ALA A 52 17.32 9.19 -7.64
CA ALA A 52 16.89 9.26 -6.24
C ALA A 52 17.81 10.14 -5.39
N ASN A 53 17.23 11.12 -4.68
CA ASN A 53 17.93 11.90 -3.68
C ASN A 53 18.01 11.12 -2.36
N THR A 54 19.08 10.37 -2.16
CA THR A 54 19.30 9.53 -0.97
C THR A 54 19.75 10.29 0.28
N THR A 55 19.83 11.62 0.19
CA THR A 55 20.04 12.53 1.33
C THR A 55 18.99 13.64 1.33
N PRO A 56 17.69 13.28 1.43
CA PRO A 56 16.62 14.26 1.27
C PRO A 56 16.55 15.19 2.50
N SER A 57 16.34 16.48 2.27
CA SER A 57 16.00 17.44 3.33
C SER A 57 14.51 17.42 3.71
N SER A 58 13.67 16.95 2.79
CA SER A 58 12.24 16.69 2.96
C SER A 58 11.80 15.67 1.92
N LEU A 59 10.80 14.85 2.25
CA LEU A 59 10.15 13.98 1.28
C LEU A 59 9.00 14.71 0.58
N LEU A 60 8.76 14.33 -0.66
CA LEU A 60 7.65 14.79 -1.48
C LEU A 60 6.96 13.57 -2.07
N THR A 61 5.69 13.37 -1.72
CA THR A 61 4.80 12.39 -2.38
C THR A 61 3.94 13.09 -3.42
N VAL A 62 3.33 14.21 -3.04
CA VAL A 62 2.61 15.10 -3.96
C VAL A 62 2.73 16.55 -3.52
N ALA A 63 2.60 17.49 -4.45
CA ALA A 63 2.60 18.91 -4.14
C ALA A 63 1.18 19.40 -3.80
N PRO A 64 1.00 20.19 -2.72
CA PRO A 64 2.01 20.69 -1.78
C PRO A 64 2.49 19.62 -0.79
N ASN A 65 3.72 19.74 -0.25
CA ASN A 65 4.36 18.76 0.67
C ASN A 65 3.53 18.36 1.90
N SER A 66 2.50 19.13 2.26
CA SER A 66 1.57 18.79 3.33
C SER A 66 0.59 17.67 2.96
N PHE A 67 0.48 17.32 1.68
CA PHE A 67 -0.35 16.23 1.20
C PHE A 67 0.49 14.96 1.17
N TYR A 68 -0.03 13.90 1.80
CA TYR A 68 0.66 12.63 1.97
C TYR A 68 2.07 12.82 2.57
N PRO A 69 2.18 13.40 3.79
CA PRO A 69 3.48 13.60 4.41
C PRO A 69 4.10 12.26 4.81
N GLU A 70 5.31 12.00 4.32
CA GLU A 70 6.06 10.78 4.57
C GLU A 70 7.36 11.07 5.34
N THR A 71 7.81 10.08 6.11
CA THR A 71 9.09 10.11 6.84
C THR A 71 9.99 8.90 6.56
N GLU A 72 9.43 7.87 5.93
CA GLU A 72 10.14 6.68 5.47
C GLU A 72 10.28 6.72 3.94
N TRP A 73 11.35 6.11 3.42
CA TRP A 73 11.64 6.07 1.98
C TRP A 73 12.59 4.94 1.58
N ARG A 74 13.24 4.30 2.56
CA ARG A 74 14.25 3.26 2.30
C ARG A 74 13.60 2.01 1.76
N ASP A 75 12.43 1.66 2.27
CA ASP A 75 11.53 0.63 1.75
C ASP A 75 11.10 0.88 0.31
N ASP A 76 10.84 2.13 -0.10
CA ASP A 76 10.50 2.43 -1.50
C ASP A 76 11.67 2.12 -2.45
N LEU A 77 12.89 2.51 -2.07
CA LEU A 77 14.09 2.18 -2.87
C LEU A 77 14.46 0.70 -2.79
N GLU A 78 14.15 0.03 -1.68
CA GLU A 78 14.25 -1.43 -1.60
C GLU A 78 13.34 -2.09 -2.62
N LEU A 79 12.06 -1.70 -2.68
CA LEU A 79 11.09 -2.23 -3.63
C LEU A 79 11.52 -1.92 -5.07
N GLY A 80 11.87 -0.66 -5.36
CA GLY A 80 12.31 -0.26 -6.69
C GLY A 80 13.53 -1.04 -7.18
N ALA A 81 14.55 -1.20 -6.34
CA ALA A 81 15.73 -1.98 -6.69
C ALA A 81 15.41 -3.47 -6.89
N THR A 82 14.55 -4.04 -6.05
CA THR A 82 14.14 -5.44 -6.14
C THR A 82 13.40 -5.73 -7.45
N GLU A 83 12.48 -4.86 -7.84
CA GLU A 83 11.72 -5.04 -9.07
C GLU A 83 12.57 -4.84 -10.33
N ILE A 84 13.54 -3.91 -10.29
CA ILE A 84 14.53 -3.78 -11.37
C ILE A 84 15.39 -5.06 -11.46
N TYR A 85 15.81 -5.66 -10.34
CA TYR A 85 16.53 -6.94 -10.35
C TYR A 85 15.76 -8.01 -11.14
N PHE A 86 14.45 -8.15 -10.90
CA PHE A 86 13.61 -9.10 -11.66
C PHE A 86 13.45 -8.71 -13.12
N ALA A 87 13.28 -7.42 -13.43
CA ALA A 87 13.18 -6.94 -14.80
C ALA A 87 14.44 -7.19 -15.64
N LEU A 88 15.61 -7.28 -15.00
CA LEU A 88 16.88 -7.55 -15.69
C LEU A 88 17.17 -9.04 -15.93
N GLN A 89 16.51 -9.97 -15.20
CA GLN A 89 16.72 -11.42 -15.35
C GLN A 89 16.60 -11.97 -16.79
N PRO A 90 15.68 -11.50 -17.64
CA PRO A 90 15.51 -12.08 -18.98
C PRO A 90 16.70 -11.90 -19.95
N GLY A 91 17.65 -11.00 -19.67
CA GLY A 91 18.88 -10.81 -20.45
C GLY A 91 18.74 -10.17 -21.85
N ASN A 92 17.56 -10.16 -22.47
CA ASN A 92 17.27 -9.45 -23.73
C ASN A 92 16.96 -7.97 -23.48
N LEU A 93 17.93 -7.26 -22.92
CA LEU A 93 17.73 -5.91 -22.39
C LEU A 93 17.73 -4.83 -23.50
N PRO A 94 16.90 -3.77 -23.36
CA PRO A 94 17.01 -2.61 -24.24
C PRO A 94 18.35 -1.88 -24.05
N GLY A 95 18.76 -1.12 -25.06
CA GLY A 95 19.88 -0.18 -24.91
C GLY A 95 19.48 1.05 -24.09
N GLY A 96 20.48 1.74 -23.51
CA GLY A 96 20.26 2.98 -22.74
C GLY A 96 20.06 2.78 -21.24
N LEU A 97 20.17 1.54 -20.76
CA LEU A 97 20.16 1.21 -19.35
C LEU A 97 21.47 1.65 -18.67
N PRO A 98 21.40 2.39 -17.55
CA PRO A 98 22.54 2.70 -16.71
C PRO A 98 23.29 1.46 -16.19
N HIS A 99 22.56 0.41 -15.78
CA HIS A 99 23.11 -0.78 -15.14
C HIS A 99 22.45 -2.07 -15.67
N THR A 100 23.21 -2.90 -16.38
CA THR A 100 22.68 -4.15 -16.95
C THR A 100 22.89 -5.39 -16.08
N ASP A 101 23.62 -5.27 -14.96
CA ASP A 101 23.89 -6.39 -14.04
C ASP A 101 22.79 -6.44 -12.96
N PRO A 102 21.94 -7.48 -12.92
CA PRO A 102 20.94 -7.61 -11.86
C PRO A 102 21.53 -7.56 -10.45
N MET A 103 22.75 -8.07 -10.24
CA MET A 103 23.37 -8.11 -8.92
C MET A 103 23.68 -6.71 -8.35
N PHE A 104 23.82 -5.69 -9.20
CA PHE A 104 23.90 -4.30 -8.77
C PHE A 104 22.65 -3.91 -7.98
N TYR A 105 21.47 -4.16 -8.56
CA TYR A 105 20.20 -3.82 -7.95
C TYR A 105 19.86 -4.73 -6.75
N LEU A 106 20.20 -6.02 -6.79
CA LEU A 106 20.03 -6.89 -5.62
C LEU A 106 20.86 -6.41 -4.42
N THR A 107 22.10 -5.95 -4.67
CA THR A 107 22.95 -5.38 -3.62
C THR A 107 22.39 -4.05 -3.09
N ALA A 108 21.87 -3.20 -3.97
CA ALA A 108 21.22 -1.95 -3.58
C ALA A 108 19.96 -2.21 -2.72
N ALA A 109 19.09 -3.12 -3.15
CA ALA A 109 17.90 -3.53 -2.41
C ALA A 109 18.27 -4.02 -1.01
N ALA A 110 19.25 -4.92 -0.90
CA ALA A 110 19.71 -5.42 0.40
C ALA A 110 20.27 -4.32 1.32
N ASN A 111 20.96 -3.31 0.77
CA ASN A 111 21.44 -2.17 1.55
C ASN A 111 20.28 -1.30 2.06
N TRP A 112 19.28 -1.06 1.23
CA TRP A 112 18.10 -0.29 1.61
C TRP A 112 17.24 -1.00 2.64
N ALA A 113 17.05 -2.32 2.49
CA ALA A 113 16.38 -3.15 3.49
C ALA A 113 17.10 -3.10 4.84
N ASN A 114 18.44 -3.23 4.84
CA ASN A 114 19.23 -3.08 6.05
C ASN A 114 19.05 -1.69 6.69
N ALA A 115 18.97 -0.64 5.88
CA ALA A 115 18.77 0.73 6.36
C ALA A 115 17.35 0.99 6.86
N TYR A 116 16.33 0.29 6.34
CA TYR A 116 14.98 0.29 6.89
C TYR A 116 14.97 -0.39 8.27
N ILE A 117 15.46 -1.63 8.36
CA ILE A 117 15.46 -2.47 9.58
C ILE A 117 16.22 -1.81 10.75
N HIS A 118 17.24 -1.00 10.47
CA HIS A 118 18.00 -0.27 11.51
C HIS A 118 17.63 1.21 11.58
N GLY A 119 16.58 1.61 10.89
CA GLY A 119 16.14 2.98 10.76
C GLY A 119 15.10 3.42 11.79
N PRO A 120 14.71 4.71 11.78
CA PRO A 120 13.80 5.27 12.76
C PRO A 120 12.35 4.75 12.67
N ASN A 121 11.90 4.27 11.50
CA ASN A 121 10.53 3.78 11.30
C ASN A 121 10.46 2.25 11.16
N ASP A 122 11.51 1.56 11.59
CA ASP A 122 11.61 0.11 11.61
C ASP A 122 10.39 -0.55 12.28
N ALA A 123 9.64 -1.28 11.47
CA ALA A 123 8.40 -1.95 11.82
C ALA A 123 7.37 -1.03 12.51
N ALA A 124 7.42 0.27 12.21
CA ALA A 124 6.56 1.27 12.84
C ALA A 124 5.13 1.26 12.26
N ASP A 125 4.97 0.70 11.07
CA ASP A 125 3.71 0.67 10.34
C ASP A 125 3.44 -0.71 9.70
N THR A 126 2.43 -0.78 8.83
CA THR A 126 2.03 -1.96 8.05
C THR A 126 1.94 -1.58 6.58
N LEU A 127 1.96 -2.56 5.65
CA LEU A 127 1.86 -2.30 4.21
C LEU A 127 0.73 -1.31 3.84
N ASN A 128 1.11 -0.11 3.43
CA ASN A 128 0.22 0.93 2.94
C ASN A 128 0.98 1.87 1.97
N LEU A 129 0.46 3.06 1.68
CA LEU A 129 1.15 4.02 0.82
C LEU A 129 2.47 4.52 1.43
N TYR A 130 2.52 4.68 2.75
CA TYR A 130 3.62 5.33 3.47
C TYR A 130 4.71 4.37 3.97
N ASP A 131 4.39 3.08 4.03
CA ASP A 131 5.32 2.00 4.35
C ASP A 131 5.01 0.82 3.42
N VAL A 132 5.89 0.60 2.45
CA VAL A 132 5.82 -0.50 1.47
C VAL A 132 6.73 -1.67 1.84
N SER A 133 7.34 -1.66 3.04
CA SER A 133 8.31 -2.68 3.47
C SER A 133 7.73 -4.09 3.48
N GLY A 134 6.43 -4.24 3.76
CA GLY A 134 5.74 -5.53 3.66
C GLY A 134 5.93 -6.20 2.30
N LEU A 135 5.69 -5.44 1.22
CA LEU A 135 5.89 -5.90 -0.16
C LEU A 135 7.36 -5.96 -0.54
N ALA A 136 8.15 -4.95 -0.14
CA ALA A 136 9.58 -4.86 -0.47
C ALA A 136 10.38 -6.04 0.10
N HIS A 137 10.22 -6.34 1.39
CA HIS A 137 10.87 -7.46 2.07
C HIS A 137 10.42 -8.80 1.49
N TYR A 138 9.13 -8.93 1.12
CA TYR A 138 8.62 -10.14 0.49
C TYR A 138 9.32 -10.43 -0.84
N GLU A 139 9.38 -9.43 -1.72
CA GLU A 139 10.01 -9.59 -3.03
C GLU A 139 11.54 -9.74 -2.91
N LEU A 140 12.19 -9.00 -2.01
CA LEU A 140 13.63 -9.11 -1.81
C LEU A 140 14.02 -10.48 -1.26
N TYR A 141 13.22 -11.05 -0.34
CA TYR A 141 13.43 -12.41 0.13
C TYR A 141 13.46 -13.40 -1.04
N ARG A 142 12.52 -13.27 -1.97
CA ARG A 142 12.43 -14.14 -3.15
C ARG A 142 13.61 -13.91 -4.09
N ALA A 143 14.00 -12.65 -4.31
CA ALA A 143 15.14 -12.28 -5.14
C ALA A 143 16.47 -12.85 -4.61
N ILE A 144 16.71 -12.77 -3.29
CA ILE A 144 17.90 -13.36 -2.66
C ILE A 144 17.92 -14.88 -2.85
N GLY A 145 16.77 -15.53 -2.62
CA GLY A 145 16.63 -16.98 -2.81
C GLY A 145 16.86 -17.43 -4.25
N LEU A 146 16.35 -16.67 -5.23
CA LEU A 146 16.54 -16.91 -6.65
C LEU A 146 18.01 -16.77 -7.06
N ALA A 147 18.68 -15.71 -6.60
CA ALA A 147 20.08 -15.46 -6.90
C ALA A 147 21.04 -16.47 -6.26
N GLY A 148 20.63 -17.11 -5.15
CA GLY A 148 21.55 -17.88 -4.30
C GLY A 148 22.70 -17.01 -3.76
N ALA A 149 22.47 -15.71 -3.63
CA ALA A 149 23.49 -14.72 -3.29
C ALA A 149 23.88 -14.82 -1.81
N SER A 150 25.13 -14.52 -1.51
CA SER A 150 25.66 -14.43 -0.15
C SER A 150 26.50 -13.16 0.02
N GLY A 151 26.71 -12.72 1.27
CA GLY A 151 27.44 -11.49 1.57
C GLY A 151 26.66 -10.20 1.32
N LEU A 152 25.34 -10.28 1.12
CA LEU A 152 24.44 -9.13 1.09
C LEU A 152 24.27 -8.53 2.50
N ALA A 153 23.85 -7.25 2.57
CA ALA A 153 23.66 -6.54 3.85
C ALA A 153 22.51 -7.11 4.70
N VAL A 154 21.57 -7.82 4.08
CA VAL A 154 20.52 -8.61 4.74
C VAL A 154 20.47 -10.00 4.14
N THR A 155 19.95 -10.95 4.92
CA THR A 155 19.62 -12.30 4.49
C THR A 155 18.10 -12.50 4.40
N GLN A 156 17.67 -13.60 3.77
CA GLN A 156 16.28 -14.05 3.83
C GLN A 156 15.76 -14.17 5.27
N ALA A 157 16.61 -14.57 6.22
CA ALA A 157 16.22 -14.70 7.63
C ALA A 157 15.98 -13.33 8.28
N ASP A 158 16.78 -12.31 7.95
CA ASP A 158 16.62 -10.96 8.48
C ASP A 158 15.29 -10.35 8.01
N LEU A 159 14.98 -10.48 6.72
CA LEU A 159 13.73 -9.98 6.12
C LEU A 159 12.50 -10.68 6.72
N LEU A 160 12.55 -12.01 6.84
CA LEU A 160 11.46 -12.76 7.46
C LEU A 160 11.28 -12.40 8.95
N SER A 161 12.38 -12.15 9.66
CA SER A 161 12.34 -11.71 11.05
C SER A 161 11.69 -10.33 11.19
N ASP A 162 11.93 -9.40 10.26
CA ASP A 162 11.32 -8.07 10.32
C ASP A 162 9.83 -8.10 9.99
N LEU A 163 9.42 -8.88 8.98
CA LEU A 163 7.99 -9.15 8.72
C LEU A 163 7.29 -9.75 9.94
N ASN A 164 7.92 -10.72 10.61
CA ASN A 164 7.39 -11.31 11.85
C ASN A 164 7.23 -10.25 12.96
N LYS A 165 8.18 -9.32 13.06
CA LYS A 165 8.16 -8.25 14.06
C LYS A 165 7.01 -7.27 13.80
N GLN A 166 6.78 -6.86 12.56
CA GLN A 166 5.63 -6.04 12.16
C GLN A 166 4.30 -6.74 12.51
N LEU A 167 4.14 -7.98 12.07
CA LEU A 167 2.93 -8.77 12.33
C LEU A 167 2.69 -9.05 13.82
N SER A 168 3.75 -9.26 14.61
CA SER A 168 3.65 -9.45 16.06
C SER A 168 3.15 -8.19 16.78
N LYS A 169 3.52 -7.00 16.32
CA LYS A 169 2.96 -5.73 16.84
C LYS A 169 1.46 -5.65 16.52
N ALA A 170 1.06 -6.02 15.31
CA ALA A 170 -0.35 -6.06 14.93
C ALA A 170 -1.17 -7.07 15.75
N VAL A 171 -0.61 -8.24 16.07
CA VAL A 171 -1.23 -9.20 17.00
C VAL A 171 -1.39 -8.61 18.40
N THR A 172 -0.38 -7.89 18.89
CA THR A 172 -0.46 -7.21 20.19
C THR A 172 -1.56 -6.15 20.20
N GLN A 173 -1.66 -5.36 19.13
CA GLN A 173 -2.73 -4.38 18.94
C GLN A 173 -4.11 -5.05 18.89
N ALA A 174 -4.26 -6.14 18.12
CA ALA A 174 -5.50 -6.93 18.05
C ALA A 174 -5.96 -7.44 19.42
N GLY A 175 -5.04 -7.79 20.31
CA GLY A 175 -5.36 -8.20 21.69
C GLY A 175 -6.04 -7.12 22.54
N THR A 176 -6.00 -5.85 22.10
CA THR A 176 -6.65 -4.71 22.77
C THR A 176 -8.00 -4.31 22.16
N ASP A 177 -8.36 -4.89 21.01
CA ASP A 177 -9.55 -4.54 20.25
C ASP A 177 -10.62 -5.67 20.37
N PRO A 178 -11.89 -5.35 20.72
CA PRO A 178 -12.94 -6.37 20.84
C PRO A 178 -13.23 -7.17 19.56
N PHE A 179 -12.92 -6.61 18.38
CA PHE A 179 -13.07 -7.27 17.09
C PHE A 179 -11.75 -7.90 16.59
N GLY A 180 -10.67 -7.75 17.36
CA GLY A 180 -9.33 -8.26 17.05
C GLY A 180 -8.66 -7.57 15.88
N PHE A 181 -8.94 -6.28 15.63
CA PHE A 181 -8.30 -5.53 14.55
C PHE A 181 -6.84 -5.21 14.86
N GLY A 182 -5.95 -5.51 13.91
CA GLY A 182 -4.49 -5.42 14.07
C GLY A 182 -3.93 -4.01 13.98
N PHE A 183 -4.79 -3.02 13.79
CA PHE A 183 -4.43 -1.61 13.67
C PHE A 183 -5.38 -0.78 14.54
N PRO A 184 -4.98 0.38 15.10
CA PRO A 184 -5.91 1.21 15.85
C PRO A 184 -6.99 1.81 14.95
N TRP A 185 -8.21 1.98 15.47
CA TRP A 185 -9.33 2.63 14.76
C TRP A 185 -9.28 4.17 14.79
N ALA A 186 -8.42 4.76 15.61
CA ALA A 186 -8.36 6.20 15.88
C ALA A 186 -7.16 6.86 15.16
N THR A 187 -6.93 6.48 13.91
CA THR A 187 -5.82 6.95 13.08
C THR A 187 -6.27 6.99 11.62
N TYR A 188 -5.47 7.60 10.76
CA TYR A 188 -5.74 7.68 9.32
C TYR A 188 -5.62 6.31 8.63
N ASP A 189 -6.33 6.16 7.52
CA ASP A 189 -6.15 5.10 6.52
C ASP A 189 -6.36 3.68 7.04
N THR A 190 -7.25 3.50 8.03
CA THR A 190 -7.50 2.20 8.67
C THR A 190 -7.85 1.08 7.68
N THR A 191 -8.55 1.40 6.58
CA THR A 191 -8.92 0.41 5.57
C THR A 191 -7.71 -0.17 4.84
N SER A 192 -6.76 0.67 4.40
CA SER A 192 -5.58 0.21 3.67
C SER A 192 -4.64 -0.59 4.56
N HIS A 193 -4.47 -0.19 5.82
CA HIS A 193 -3.69 -0.93 6.82
C HIS A 193 -4.31 -2.30 7.10
N GLY A 194 -5.64 -2.40 7.17
CA GLY A 194 -6.32 -3.68 7.34
C GLY A 194 -6.10 -4.64 6.16
N ALA A 195 -6.19 -4.13 4.93
CA ALA A 195 -5.89 -4.90 3.73
C ALA A 195 -4.40 -5.26 3.64
N GLY A 196 -3.50 -4.33 3.96
CA GLY A 196 -2.05 -4.52 4.00
C GLY A 196 -1.62 -5.59 4.98
N LEU A 197 -2.17 -5.57 6.20
CA LEU A 197 -1.96 -6.62 7.20
C LEU A 197 -2.38 -8.02 6.71
N ALA A 198 -3.47 -8.11 5.94
CA ALA A 198 -3.92 -9.37 5.36
C ALA A 198 -2.97 -9.87 4.25
N VAL A 199 -2.42 -8.95 3.45
CA VAL A 199 -1.37 -9.25 2.45
C VAL A 199 -0.12 -9.77 3.16
N MET A 200 0.42 -9.01 4.12
CA MET A 200 1.64 -9.37 4.86
C MET A 200 1.51 -10.71 5.59
N ALA A 201 0.35 -11.01 6.16
CA ALA A 201 0.10 -12.31 6.80
C ALA A 201 0.19 -13.47 5.77
N SER A 202 -0.35 -13.27 4.57
CA SER A 202 -0.32 -14.25 3.49
C SER A 202 1.10 -14.45 2.94
N GLU A 203 1.82 -13.35 2.73
CA GLU A 203 3.23 -13.31 2.36
C GLU A 203 4.08 -14.05 3.38
N TYR A 204 3.91 -13.76 4.67
CA TYR A 204 4.65 -14.44 5.74
C TYR A 204 4.38 -15.94 5.76
N THR A 205 3.13 -16.37 5.56
CA THR A 205 2.79 -17.80 5.46
C THR A 205 3.47 -18.44 4.27
N PHE A 206 3.49 -17.77 3.11
CA PHE A 206 4.16 -18.27 1.92
C PHE A 206 5.68 -18.42 2.14
N LEU A 207 6.34 -17.42 2.72
CA LEU A 207 7.80 -17.44 2.92
C LEU A 207 8.25 -18.39 4.03
N SER A 208 7.52 -18.43 5.16
CA SER A 208 7.88 -19.26 6.31
C SER A 208 7.43 -20.72 6.19
N GLY A 209 6.41 -21.00 5.36
CA GLY A 209 5.71 -22.28 5.34
C GLY A 209 4.88 -22.54 6.60
N THR A 210 4.64 -21.52 7.44
CA THR A 210 3.87 -21.63 8.69
C THR A 210 2.59 -20.81 8.65
N ASN A 211 1.55 -21.27 9.34
CA ASN A 211 0.26 -20.58 9.40
C ASN A 211 0.14 -19.62 10.60
N THR A 212 1.28 -19.09 11.08
CA THR A 212 1.37 -18.31 12.32
C THR A 212 0.40 -17.12 12.37
N TYR A 213 0.18 -16.44 11.24
CA TYR A 213 -0.68 -15.26 11.14
C TYR A 213 -1.93 -15.47 10.28
N THR A 214 -2.21 -16.67 9.77
CA THR A 214 -3.30 -16.91 8.81
C THR A 214 -4.68 -16.52 9.36
N ASP A 215 -4.99 -16.92 10.61
CA ASP A 215 -6.25 -16.57 11.27
C ASP A 215 -6.35 -15.07 11.56
N PHE A 216 -5.23 -14.41 11.84
CA PHE A 216 -5.17 -12.96 12.03
C PHE A 216 -5.38 -12.22 10.72
N GLY A 217 -4.71 -12.62 9.63
CA GLY A 217 -4.91 -12.04 8.30
C GLY A 217 -6.36 -12.13 7.83
N THR A 218 -6.99 -13.29 8.03
CA THR A 218 -8.42 -13.48 7.75
C THR A 218 -9.29 -12.52 8.57
N ARG A 219 -8.97 -12.37 9.85
CA ARG A 219 -9.71 -11.48 10.76
C ARG A 219 -9.55 -10.01 10.38
N TRP A 220 -8.33 -9.55 10.10
CA TRP A 220 -8.05 -8.16 9.75
C TRP A 220 -8.73 -7.74 8.45
N LEU A 221 -8.76 -8.64 7.45
CA LEU A 221 -9.57 -8.45 6.24
C LEU A 221 -11.07 -8.42 6.58
N ALA A 222 -11.56 -9.33 7.41
CA ALA A 222 -12.97 -9.33 7.83
C ALA A 222 -13.36 -8.06 8.62
N ASN A 223 -12.43 -7.46 9.37
CA ASN A 223 -12.68 -6.22 10.12
C ASN A 223 -12.97 -5.06 9.17
N ILE A 224 -12.24 -4.92 8.06
CA ILE A 224 -12.53 -3.87 7.06
C ILE A 224 -13.74 -4.21 6.17
N LEU A 225 -14.25 -5.44 6.23
CA LEU A 225 -15.44 -5.90 5.50
C LEU A 225 -16.71 -5.97 6.36
N GLY A 226 -16.70 -5.39 7.58
CA GLY A 226 -17.90 -5.25 8.42
C GLY A 226 -17.85 -5.97 9.76
N THR A 227 -16.81 -6.75 10.06
CA THR A 227 -16.60 -7.30 11.41
C THR A 227 -15.96 -6.24 12.31
N ASN A 228 -16.62 -5.10 12.47
CA ASN A 228 -16.16 -3.96 13.24
C ASN A 228 -17.31 -3.36 14.06
N ALA A 229 -17.00 -2.38 14.91
CA ALA A 229 -17.98 -1.76 15.81
C ALA A 229 -19.19 -1.15 15.09
N TRP A 230 -19.01 -0.72 13.84
CA TRP A 230 -20.04 -0.05 13.04
C TRP A 230 -20.85 -1.01 12.17
N GLY A 231 -20.44 -2.28 12.04
CA GLY A 231 -21.13 -3.27 11.23
C GLY A 231 -21.21 -2.90 9.76
N THR A 232 -20.21 -2.16 9.24
CA THR A 232 -20.15 -1.69 7.85
C THR A 232 -18.87 -2.14 7.19
N SER A 233 -18.97 -2.61 5.95
CA SER A 233 -17.82 -2.72 5.07
C SER A 233 -17.26 -1.33 4.80
N LEU A 234 -15.93 -1.24 4.70
CA LEU A 234 -15.19 -0.04 4.30
C LEU A 234 -14.87 -0.07 2.79
N ILE A 235 -15.32 -1.11 2.09
CA ILE A 235 -15.22 -1.28 0.64
C ILE A 235 -16.63 -1.25 0.05
N VAL A 236 -16.85 -0.36 -0.91
CA VAL A 236 -18.17 -0.10 -1.51
C VAL A 236 -18.67 -1.31 -2.27
N GLY A 237 -19.89 -1.76 -1.95
CA GLY A 237 -20.56 -2.87 -2.60
C GLY A 237 -20.19 -4.26 -2.08
N ASP A 238 -19.26 -4.37 -1.13
CA ASP A 238 -19.01 -5.59 -0.37
C ASP A 238 -19.91 -5.65 0.87
N GLY A 239 -20.59 -6.78 1.07
CA GLY A 239 -21.56 -6.96 2.15
C GLY A 239 -22.91 -6.27 1.93
N SER A 240 -23.70 -6.13 3.00
CA SER A 240 -25.04 -5.51 2.96
C SER A 240 -25.08 -4.06 3.45
N THR A 241 -24.01 -3.61 4.10
CA THR A 241 -23.86 -2.26 4.66
C THR A 241 -22.48 -1.77 4.27
N PHE A 242 -22.42 -0.69 3.51
CA PHE A 242 -21.19 -0.07 3.00
C PHE A 242 -21.45 1.43 2.75
N PRO A 243 -20.40 2.27 2.63
CA PRO A 243 -20.56 3.69 2.38
C PRO A 243 -21.42 3.99 1.14
N ASP A 244 -22.53 4.70 1.32
CA ASP A 244 -23.38 5.20 0.24
C ASP A 244 -23.53 6.73 0.23
N CYS A 245 -22.94 7.41 1.22
CA CYS A 245 -22.86 8.85 1.34
C CYS A 245 -21.42 9.37 1.28
N MET A 246 -20.57 8.79 0.43
CA MET A 246 -19.15 9.17 0.32
C MET A 246 -18.90 10.61 -0.10
N GLN A 247 -17.77 11.16 0.36
CA GLN A 247 -17.20 12.39 -0.18
C GLN A 247 -16.47 12.07 -1.50
N HIS A 248 -17.24 11.82 -2.57
CA HIS A 248 -16.70 11.57 -3.90
C HIS A 248 -17.61 12.19 -4.95
N GLN A 249 -17.12 13.18 -5.70
CA GLN A 249 -17.94 14.06 -6.54
C GLN A 249 -18.68 13.30 -7.64
N VAL A 250 -18.00 12.38 -8.34
CA VAL A 250 -18.61 11.64 -9.45
C VAL A 250 -19.68 10.67 -8.93
N ALA A 251 -19.39 9.95 -7.86
CA ALA A 251 -20.36 9.03 -7.23
C ALA A 251 -21.53 9.81 -6.64
N ASN A 252 -21.25 10.96 -6.02
CA ASN A 252 -22.27 11.82 -5.45
C ASN A 252 -23.17 12.48 -6.51
N LEU A 253 -22.66 12.83 -7.69
CA LEU A 253 -23.44 13.52 -8.72
C LEU A 253 -24.14 12.57 -9.70
N ALA A 254 -23.47 11.47 -10.07
CA ALA A 254 -23.95 10.52 -11.08
C ALA A 254 -24.40 9.17 -10.50
N GLY A 255 -24.02 8.84 -9.26
CA GLY A 255 -24.36 7.60 -8.58
C GLY A 255 -25.70 7.65 -7.84
N SER A 256 -26.02 6.56 -7.15
CA SER A 256 -27.04 6.58 -6.10
C SER A 256 -26.45 7.05 -4.76
N LEU A 257 -27.34 7.37 -3.82
CA LEU A 257 -27.02 7.80 -2.46
C LEU A 257 -27.87 7.00 -1.45
N ASN A 258 -28.11 5.73 -1.78
CA ASN A 258 -28.98 4.82 -1.05
C ASN A 258 -28.53 3.34 -1.18
N GLY A 259 -27.27 3.14 -1.54
CA GLY A 259 -26.64 1.82 -1.69
C GLY A 259 -27.06 1.02 -2.94
N SER A 260 -28.00 1.50 -3.76
CA SER A 260 -28.43 0.78 -4.97
C SER A 260 -27.56 1.15 -6.19
N PRO A 261 -27.24 0.25 -7.14
CA PRO A 261 -26.48 0.65 -8.33
C PRO A 261 -27.14 1.80 -9.12
N PRO A 262 -26.35 2.73 -9.72
CA PRO A 262 -24.89 2.71 -9.80
C PRO A 262 -24.21 3.23 -8.53
N VAL A 263 -23.25 2.45 -8.02
CA VAL A 263 -22.35 2.79 -6.91
C VAL A 263 -20.91 2.71 -7.39
N LEU A 264 -19.97 3.34 -6.68
CA LEU A 264 -18.54 3.25 -6.96
C LEU A 264 -17.98 1.91 -6.46
N LEU A 265 -18.41 0.82 -7.09
CA LEU A 265 -18.13 -0.56 -6.69
C LEU A 265 -16.62 -0.80 -6.51
N GLY A 266 -16.23 -1.36 -5.36
CA GLY A 266 -14.85 -1.72 -5.03
C GLY A 266 -13.99 -0.58 -4.47
N ALA A 267 -14.49 0.66 -4.41
CA ALA A 267 -13.74 1.75 -3.79
C ALA A 267 -13.61 1.53 -2.28
N ALA A 268 -12.39 1.67 -1.76
CA ALA A 268 -12.11 1.66 -0.33
C ALA A 268 -12.12 3.09 0.21
N VAL A 269 -12.85 3.31 1.31
CA VAL A 269 -12.84 4.59 2.05
C VAL A 269 -11.76 4.60 3.13
N GLU A 270 -11.44 5.76 3.67
CA GLU A 270 -10.44 5.90 4.76
C GLU A 270 -10.75 5.00 5.97
N GLY A 271 -12.03 4.93 6.33
CA GLY A 271 -12.52 4.16 7.47
C GLY A 271 -12.62 4.99 8.75
N PRO A 272 -12.80 4.35 9.91
CA PRO A 272 -12.91 5.07 11.18
C PRO A 272 -11.66 5.89 11.51
N ASN A 273 -11.85 7.04 12.18
CA ASN A 273 -10.73 7.91 12.59
C ASN A 273 -11.03 8.56 13.95
N SER A 274 -10.06 9.27 14.53
CA SER A 274 -10.19 10.01 15.80
C SER A 274 -11.20 11.16 15.76
N PHE A 275 -11.54 11.66 14.58
CA PHE A 275 -12.58 12.64 14.34
C PHE A 275 -13.09 12.57 12.90
N ALA A 276 -14.27 13.12 12.64
CA ALA A 276 -14.83 13.26 11.30
C ALA A 276 -14.79 14.74 10.90
N ALA A 277 -13.77 15.15 10.14
CA ALA A 277 -13.74 16.50 9.58
C ALA A 277 -14.91 16.72 8.62
N LYS A 278 -15.20 18.00 8.37
CA LYS A 278 -16.32 18.42 7.52
C LYS A 278 -15.79 19.23 6.35
N GLY A 279 -16.11 18.80 5.14
CA GLY A 279 -15.81 19.50 3.90
C GLY A 279 -16.72 19.03 2.78
N THR A 280 -17.25 19.96 2.00
CA THR A 280 -18.07 19.66 0.82
C THR A 280 -17.70 20.59 -0.31
N LEU A 281 -17.78 20.10 -1.54
CA LEU A 281 -17.62 20.94 -2.73
C LEU A 281 -18.99 21.45 -3.19
N THR A 282 -18.98 22.64 -3.81
CA THR A 282 -20.19 23.24 -4.38
C THR A 282 -20.82 22.29 -5.40
N GLY A 283 -22.13 22.06 -5.28
CA GLY A 283 -22.90 21.23 -6.21
C GLY A 283 -23.13 19.80 -5.75
N MET A 284 -22.41 19.32 -4.73
CA MET A 284 -22.66 17.98 -4.17
C MET A 284 -24.05 17.89 -3.53
N ARG A 285 -24.74 16.77 -3.75
CA ARG A 285 -26.02 16.42 -3.13
C ARG A 285 -25.81 16.06 -1.66
N THR A 286 -26.66 16.58 -0.78
CA THR A 286 -26.66 16.22 0.64
C THR A 286 -26.95 14.73 0.83
N CYS A 287 -26.11 14.06 1.64
CA CYS A 287 -26.28 12.67 2.03
C CYS A 287 -25.74 12.48 3.46
N PRO A 288 -26.47 11.76 4.33
CA PRO A 288 -27.82 11.23 4.13
C PRO A 288 -28.88 12.35 4.11
N GLN A 289 -29.97 12.15 3.37
CA GLN A 289 -30.99 13.19 3.15
C GLN A 289 -31.70 13.62 4.44
N ASN A 290 -31.88 12.70 5.39
CA ASN A 290 -32.48 12.98 6.70
C ASN A 290 -31.47 13.59 7.70
N GLY A 291 -30.19 13.68 7.35
CA GLY A 291 -29.12 14.15 8.23
C GLY A 291 -28.85 13.26 9.45
N ALA A 292 -29.40 12.04 9.50
CA ALA A 292 -29.29 11.16 10.64
C ALA A 292 -27.98 10.36 10.63
N ASP A 293 -27.25 10.41 11.74
CA ASP A 293 -26.03 9.62 11.94
C ASP A 293 -26.36 8.30 12.63
N VAL A 294 -26.62 7.28 11.82
CA VAL A 294 -26.97 5.94 12.31
C VAL A 294 -25.81 5.22 12.99
N PHE A 295 -24.58 5.65 12.70
CA PHE A 295 -23.34 5.08 13.24
C PHE A 295 -22.91 5.70 14.56
N ALA A 296 -23.45 6.88 14.92
CA ALA A 296 -23.11 7.60 16.14
C ALA A 296 -23.22 6.77 17.43
N GLN A 297 -24.14 5.81 17.49
CA GLN A 297 -24.33 4.93 18.64
C GLN A 297 -23.15 3.95 18.88
N PHE A 298 -22.32 3.72 17.87
CA PHE A 298 -21.16 2.83 17.93
C PHE A 298 -19.84 3.59 18.13
N ASN A 299 -19.88 4.92 18.01
CA ASN A 299 -18.73 5.77 18.26
C ASN A 299 -18.36 5.78 19.74
N ASN A 300 -17.08 5.96 20.03
CA ASN A 300 -16.58 6.13 21.39
C ASN A 300 -15.71 7.39 21.50
N THR A 301 -15.06 7.60 22.65
CA THR A 301 -14.22 8.79 22.88
C THR A 301 -12.93 8.81 22.05
N LYS A 302 -12.56 7.70 21.42
CA LYS A 302 -11.32 7.54 20.65
C LYS A 302 -11.56 7.49 19.14
N ALA A 303 -12.59 6.80 18.67
CA ALA A 303 -12.82 6.55 17.24
C ALA A 303 -14.26 6.84 16.85
N VAL A 304 -14.41 7.40 15.65
CA VAL A 304 -15.68 7.73 15.00
C VAL A 304 -15.70 7.23 13.57
N TYR A 305 -16.86 6.77 13.12
CA TYR A 305 -17.16 6.56 11.71
C TYR A 305 -18.46 7.27 11.38
N LYS A 306 -18.52 7.86 10.19
CA LYS A 306 -19.65 8.69 9.77
C LYS A 306 -19.83 8.67 8.25
N ASP A 307 -20.83 7.95 7.77
CA ASP A 307 -21.15 7.91 6.34
C ASP A 307 -21.96 9.13 5.90
N PHE A 308 -21.25 10.22 5.65
CA PHE A 308 -21.80 11.53 5.33
C PHE A 308 -20.94 12.18 4.27
N VAL A 309 -21.57 12.86 3.31
CA VAL A 309 -20.84 13.56 2.23
C VAL A 309 -19.84 14.59 2.78
N PRO A 310 -20.16 15.36 3.85
CA PRO A 310 -19.16 16.22 4.47
C PRO A 310 -17.98 15.49 5.13
N SER A 311 -18.12 14.21 5.48
CA SER A 311 -17.20 13.48 6.35
C SER A 311 -16.07 12.80 5.60
N PHE A 312 -15.23 13.62 4.96
CA PHE A 312 -14.13 13.13 4.15
C PHE A 312 -13.16 12.22 4.93
N PHE A 313 -12.84 12.54 6.19
CA PHE A 313 -11.96 11.71 7.04
C PHE A 313 -12.49 10.31 7.40
N THR A 314 -13.69 9.95 6.96
CA THR A 314 -14.21 8.60 7.19
C THR A 314 -14.71 7.92 5.93
N VAL A 315 -15.18 8.70 4.96
CA VAL A 315 -15.83 8.19 3.74
C VAL A 315 -15.35 8.82 2.43
N GLU A 316 -14.21 9.50 2.40
CA GLU A 316 -13.54 9.80 1.14
C GLU A 316 -12.81 8.53 0.64
N PRO A 317 -13.11 8.04 -0.57
CA PRO A 317 -12.34 6.98 -1.18
C PRO A 317 -11.11 7.53 -1.88
N ALA A 318 -10.04 6.74 -1.90
CA ALA A 318 -8.82 7.06 -2.63
C ALA A 318 -8.21 5.81 -3.26
N ILE A 319 -7.37 6.03 -4.28
CA ILE A 319 -6.72 4.93 -5.00
C ILE A 319 -5.69 4.21 -4.13
N ASP A 320 -4.96 4.94 -3.29
CA ASP A 320 -4.00 4.40 -2.32
C ASP A 320 -4.69 3.61 -1.21
N LEU A 321 -5.87 4.06 -0.78
CA LEU A 321 -6.72 3.31 0.13
C LEU A 321 -7.21 1.98 -0.47
N THR A 322 -7.45 1.99 -1.79
CA THR A 322 -7.99 0.85 -2.51
C THR A 322 -6.89 -0.15 -2.92
N ALA A 323 -5.68 0.32 -3.21
CA ALA A 323 -4.64 -0.45 -3.91
C ALA A 323 -4.24 -1.78 -3.24
N SER A 324 -4.22 -1.84 -1.91
CA SER A 324 -3.89 -3.08 -1.19
C SER A 324 -5.03 -4.10 -1.18
N SER A 325 -6.28 -3.70 -1.41
CA SER A 325 -7.43 -4.61 -1.31
C SER A 325 -7.51 -5.66 -2.45
N PRO A 326 -7.31 -5.34 -3.75
CA PRO A 326 -7.22 -6.37 -4.78
C PRO A 326 -6.12 -7.39 -4.52
N LEU A 327 -4.96 -6.95 -4.01
CA LEU A 327 -3.86 -7.85 -3.65
C LEU A 327 -4.24 -8.76 -2.48
N ALA A 328 -4.88 -8.22 -1.44
CA ALA A 328 -5.40 -9.00 -0.32
C ALA A 328 -6.38 -10.09 -0.81
N PHE A 329 -7.34 -9.73 -1.66
CA PHE A 329 -8.29 -10.70 -2.22
C PHE A 329 -7.62 -11.72 -3.15
N ALA A 330 -6.67 -11.30 -3.98
CA ALA A 330 -5.91 -12.21 -4.84
C ALA A 330 -5.16 -13.26 -4.01
N TRP A 331 -4.53 -12.85 -2.89
CA TRP A 331 -3.90 -13.76 -1.94
C TRP A 331 -4.90 -14.75 -1.33
N GLN A 332 -6.08 -14.29 -0.91
CA GLN A 332 -7.11 -15.19 -0.35
C GLN A 332 -7.65 -16.21 -1.37
N ILE A 333 -7.71 -15.83 -2.66
CA ILE A 333 -8.22 -16.69 -3.72
C ILE A 333 -7.15 -17.66 -4.23
N ALA A 334 -5.93 -17.17 -4.46
CA ALA A 334 -4.87 -17.93 -5.11
C ALA A 334 -3.93 -18.64 -4.12
N GLY A 335 -3.73 -18.07 -2.92
CA GLY A 335 -2.85 -18.60 -1.87
C GLY A 335 -1.35 -18.51 -2.14
N ALA A 336 -0.94 -18.12 -3.34
CA ALA A 336 0.45 -17.97 -3.77
C ALA A 336 0.52 -17.05 -5.01
N PRO A 337 1.64 -16.36 -5.25
CA PRO A 337 1.87 -15.65 -6.50
C PRO A 337 1.95 -16.64 -7.68
N SER A 338 1.49 -16.21 -8.85
CA SER A 338 1.68 -16.96 -10.09
C SER A 338 2.95 -16.50 -10.81
N GLY A 339 3.75 -17.43 -11.28
CA GLY A 339 4.99 -17.13 -12.00
C GLY A 339 6.22 -17.11 -11.09
N THR A 340 7.38 -17.00 -11.70
CA THR A 340 8.66 -16.90 -10.99
C THR A 340 8.81 -15.54 -10.33
N PRO A 341 9.50 -15.43 -9.17
CA PRO A 341 10.40 -14.30 -8.95
C PRO A 341 11.48 -14.34 -10.02
#